data_AF-A0A8J3CJP1-F1
#
_entry.id   AF-A0A8J3CJP1-F1
#
_cell.length_a   1.000
_cell.length_b   1.000
_cell.length_c   1.000
_cell.angle_alpha   90.00
_cell.angle_beta   90.00
_cell.angle_gamma   90.00
#
_symmetry.space_group_name_H-M   'P 1'
#
loop_
_entity.id
_entity.type
_entity.pdbx_description
1 polymer ?
#
loop_
_entity_poly.entity_id
_entity_poly.type
_entity_poly.pdbx_seq_one_letter_code
_entity_poly.pdbx_strand_id
1 'polypeptide(L)' 'MKKTTIITITLFAYLSVAQAAPRCKDFATQAQAQRYFEQHNARSLDRDGDGRACDCLPGGNGKNCPKK' A
#
# COMPACT_ATOMS: atom_id res chain seq x y z
N MET A 1 -37.63 37.70 15.32
CA MET A 1 -36.25 38.20 15.37
C MET A 1 -35.31 37.05 15.05
N LYS A 2 -34.41 37.27 14.10
CA LYS A 2 -33.58 36.28 13.43
C LYS A 2 -32.42 35.90 14.35
N LYS A 3 -32.27 34.62 14.68
CA LYS A 3 -30.99 34.08 15.18
C LYS A 3 -30.63 32.88 14.31
N THR A 4 -30.55 33.13 13.01
CA THR A 4 -29.89 32.25 12.07
C THR A 4 -28.40 32.37 12.35
N THR A 5 -27.91 31.63 13.34
CA THR A 5 -26.48 31.50 13.57
C THR A 5 -25.91 30.83 12.35
N ILE A 6 -25.23 31.64 11.55
CA ILE A 6 -24.52 31.24 10.35
C ILE A 6 -23.47 30.21 10.79
N ILE A 7 -23.70 28.93 10.49
CA ILE A 7 -22.69 27.86 10.59
C ILE A 7 -21.77 28.04 9.37
N THR A 8 -20.93 29.06 9.43
CA THR A 8 -19.90 29.32 8.43
C THR A 8 -18.73 28.37 8.65
N ILE A 9 -18.55 27.47 7.67
CA ILE A 9 -17.26 27.04 7.12
C ILE A 9 -16.31 26.40 8.14
N THR A 10 -16.33 25.07 8.19
CA THR A 10 -15.07 24.31 8.08
C THR A 10 -15.30 23.18 7.09
N LEU A 11 -15.21 23.53 5.81
CA LEU A 11 -14.96 22.57 4.75
C LEU A 11 -13.59 21.98 5.03
N PHE A 12 -13.55 20.89 5.81
CA PHE A 12 -12.35 20.07 5.97
C PHE A 12 -12.01 19.56 4.58
N ALA A 13 -11.08 20.23 3.91
CA ALA A 13 -10.56 19.78 2.64
C ALA A 13 -10.01 18.37 2.87
N TYR A 14 -10.73 17.38 2.36
CA TYR A 14 -10.23 16.01 2.24
C TYR A 14 -9.07 16.07 1.26
N LEU A 15 -7.89 16.39 1.77
CA LEU A 15 -6.64 16.19 1.07
C LEU A 15 -6.51 14.67 0.90
N SER A 16 -6.91 14.17 -0.27
CA SER A 16 -6.58 12.84 -0.74
C SER A 16 -5.07 12.79 -0.88
N VAL A 17 -4.36 12.55 0.22
CA VAL A 17 -2.95 12.21 0.18
C VAL A 17 -2.87 10.92 -0.63
N ALA A 18 -2.33 11.00 -1.84
CA ALA A 18 -2.03 9.80 -2.61
C ALA A 18 -0.89 9.08 -1.89
N GLN A 19 -1.20 8.03 -1.12
CA GLN A 19 -0.16 7.14 -0.60
C GLN A 19 0.53 6.48 -1.79
N ALA A 20 1.86 6.58 -1.86
CA ALA A 20 2.62 5.80 -2.83
C ALA A 20 2.35 4.30 -2.61
N ALA A 21 2.24 3.55 -3.71
CA ALA A 21 2.11 2.11 -3.62
C ALA A 21 3.32 1.50 -2.89
N PRO A 22 3.11 0.54 -1.97
CA PRO A 22 4.22 -0.09 -1.25
C PRO A 22 5.10 -0.89 -2.21
N ARG A 23 6.36 -1.01 -1.82
CA ARG A 23 7.40 -1.75 -2.51
C ARG A 23 7.93 -2.84 -1.61
N CYS A 24 8.61 -3.85 -2.16
CA CYS A 24 9.14 -4.95 -1.37
C CYS A 24 10.08 -4.51 -0.22
N LYS A 25 10.81 -3.40 -0.38
CA LYS A 25 11.67 -2.84 0.67
C LYS A 25 10.90 -2.32 1.90
N ASP A 26 9.58 -2.15 1.80
CA ASP A 26 8.72 -1.64 2.88
C ASP A 26 8.25 -2.78 3.81
N PHE A 27 8.58 -4.04 3.48
CA PHE A 27 8.23 -5.22 4.27
C PHE A 27 9.49 -5.92 4.80
N ALA A 28 9.41 -6.45 6.02
CA ALA A 28 10.55 -7.16 6.63
C ALA A 28 10.65 -8.62 6.17
N THR A 29 9.53 -9.24 5.79
CA THR A 29 9.47 -10.66 5.39
C THR A 29 8.55 -10.87 4.20
N GLN A 30 8.77 -11.96 3.47
CA GLN A 30 7.91 -12.36 2.35
C GLN A 30 6.47 -12.57 2.81
N ALA A 31 6.26 -13.19 3.98
CA ALA A 31 4.93 -13.45 4.52
C ALA A 31 4.13 -12.16 4.81
N GLN A 32 4.79 -11.08 5.26
CA GLN A 32 4.13 -9.78 5.44
C GLN A 32 3.73 -9.17 4.10
N ALA A 33 4.62 -9.21 3.11
CA ALA A 33 4.33 -8.72 1.76
C ALA A 33 3.19 -9.53 1.10
N GLN A 34 3.18 -10.85 1.30
CA GLN A 34 2.15 -11.75 0.77
C GLN A 34 0.77 -11.43 1.32
N ARG A 35 0.65 -11.20 2.64
CA ARG A 35 -0.63 -10.80 3.25
C ARG A 35 -1.16 -9.51 2.62
N TYR A 36 -0.28 -8.52 2.42
CA TYR A 36 -0.68 -7.28 1.77
C TYR A 36 -1.11 -7.51 0.31
N PHE A 37 -0.34 -8.32 -0.43
CA PHE A 37 -0.66 -8.70 -1.81
C PHE A 37 -2.05 -9.34 -1.92
N GLU A 38 -2.36 -10.31 -1.06
CA GLU A 38 -3.65 -11.01 -1.05
C GLU A 38 -4.80 -10.08 -0.64
N GLN A 39 -4.57 -9.21 0.35
CA GLN A 39 -5.59 -8.28 0.84
C GLN A 39 -5.93 -7.16 -0.16
N HIS A 40 -4.93 -6.69 -0.90
CA HIS A 40 -5.05 -5.49 -1.74
C HIS A 40 -4.90 -5.76 -3.24
N ASN A 41 -4.75 -7.03 -3.63
CA ASN A 41 -4.41 -7.44 -5.00
C ASN A 41 -3.22 -6.65 -5.56
N ALA A 42 -2.19 -6.47 -4.73
CA ALA A 42 -1.09 -5.55 -4.98
C ALA A 42 -0.05 -6.13 -5.95
N ARG A 43 -0.44 -6.30 -7.23
CA ARG A 43 0.38 -6.90 -8.30
C ARG A 43 1.75 -6.23 -8.49
N SER A 44 1.95 -5.02 -7.99
CA SER A 44 3.26 -4.37 -7.96
C SER A 44 4.29 -5.08 -7.06
N LEU A 45 3.85 -5.91 -6.12
CA LEU A 45 4.71 -6.70 -5.22
C LEU A 45 5.10 -8.06 -5.80
N ASP A 46 4.36 -8.55 -6.79
CA ASP A 46 4.56 -9.81 -7.51
C ASP A 46 4.94 -9.48 -8.97
N ARG A 47 6.23 -9.23 -9.21
CA ARG A 47 6.72 -8.68 -10.48
C ARG A 47 6.72 -9.69 -11.62
N ASP A 48 6.89 -10.96 -11.30
CA ASP A 48 6.90 -12.08 -12.23
C ASP A 48 5.51 -12.70 -12.42
N GLY A 49 4.55 -12.39 -11.54
CA GLY A 49 3.16 -12.76 -11.72
C GLY A 49 2.88 -14.21 -11.36
N ASP A 50 3.68 -14.80 -10.48
CA ASP A 50 3.55 -16.20 -10.06
C ASP A 50 2.62 -16.37 -8.84
N GLY A 51 2.06 -15.25 -8.34
CA GLY A 51 1.20 -15.19 -7.17
C GLY A 51 1.95 -15.02 -5.85
N ARG A 52 3.28 -14.86 -5.88
CA ARG A 52 4.11 -14.71 -4.68
C ARG A 52 4.73 -13.32 -4.62
N ALA A 53 4.33 -12.55 -3.63
CA ALA A 53 4.85 -11.21 -3.42
C ALA A 53 6.27 -11.25 -2.86
N CYS A 54 7.16 -10.44 -3.42
CA CYS A 54 8.46 -10.08 -2.86
C CYS A 54 9.31 -11.28 -2.42
N ASP A 55 9.49 -12.24 -3.33
CA ASP A 55 10.15 -13.53 -3.07
C ASP A 55 11.60 -13.46 -2.56
N CYS A 56 12.21 -12.28 -2.59
CA CYS A 56 13.59 -12.03 -2.17
C CYS A 56 13.71 -11.53 -0.74
N LEU A 57 12.59 -11.32 -0.06
CA LEU A 57 12.57 -11.06 1.36
C LEU A 57 12.81 -12.36 2.15
N PRO A 58 13.26 -12.27 3.41
CA PRO A 58 13.37 -13.42 4.29
C PRO A 58 12.07 -14.26 4.30
N GLY A 59 12.24 -15.58 4.15
CA GLY A 59 11.13 -16.55 4.05
C GLY A 59 10.62 -16.80 2.63
N GLY A 60 11.08 -16.03 1.63
CA GLY A 60 10.79 -16.24 0.21
C GLY A 60 11.73 -17.24 -0.47
N ASN A 61 11.53 -17.47 -1.77
CA ASN A 61 12.30 -18.46 -2.55
C ASN A 61 13.54 -17.86 -3.26
N GLY A 62 13.73 -16.54 -3.21
CA GLY A 62 14.85 -15.82 -3.82
C GLY A 62 14.82 -15.70 -5.35
N LYS A 63 13.69 -16.00 -6.01
CA LYS A 63 13.54 -15.88 -7.47
C LYS A 63 13.19 -14.45 -7.88
N ASN A 64 13.61 -14.07 -9.09
CA ASN A 64 13.25 -12.81 -9.76
C ASN A 64 13.51 -11.53 -8.94
N CYS A 65 14.57 -11.55 -8.13
CA CYS A 65 14.96 -10.39 -7.33
C CYS A 65 15.32 -9.19 -8.19
N PRO A 66 14.82 -7.98 -7.86
CA PRO A 66 15.41 -6.77 -8.40
C PRO A 66 16.90 -6.78 -8.05
N LYS A 67 17.77 -6.69 -9.06
CA LYS A 67 19.18 -6.40 -8.80
C LYS A 67 19.25 -5.01 -8.14
N LYS A 68 20.06 -4.91 -7.08
CA LYS A 68 20.34 -3.63 -6.40
C LYS A 68 20.88 -2.59 -7.36
#